data_AF-W9C4Y1-F1
#
_entry.id   AF-W9C4Y1-F1
#
_cell.length_a   1.000
_cell.length_b   1.000
_cell.length_c   1.000
_cell.angle_alpha   90.00
_cell.angle_beta   90.00
_cell.angle_gamma   90.00
#
_symmetry.space_group_name_H-M   'P 1'
#
loop_
_entity.id
_entity.type
_entity.pdbx_description
1 polymer ?
#
loop_
_entity_poly.entity_id
_entity_poly.type
_entity_poly.pdbx_seq_one_letter_code
_entity_poly.pdbx_strand_id
1 'polypeptide(L)'
;MRGEESASTINDRDLLSRFLAAQVQNPGTPPFALFSWIAGNIIAGSGTTAIVLRSLFYYLLKNPATLQNLISEFAAARRAGLLSNFPTWKETQDLRYLNACVIEAQRIHAPID
;
A
#
# COMPACT_ATOMS: atom_id res chain seq x y z
N MET A 1 -20.94 10.96 -35.22
CA MET A 1 -21.23 10.18 -34.00
C MET A 1 -19.98 10.28 -33.12
N ARG A 2 -20.06 11.11 -32.07
CA ARG A 2 -18.92 11.54 -31.25
C ARG A 2 -18.79 10.54 -30.11
N GLY A 3 -17.60 9.96 -29.97
CA GLY A 3 -17.31 8.90 -29.00
C GLY A 3 -17.64 9.34 -27.58
N GLU A 4 -18.30 8.46 -26.86
CA GLU A 4 -18.43 8.52 -25.41
C GLU A 4 -17.05 8.27 -24.81
N GLU A 5 -16.32 9.35 -24.51
CA GLU A 5 -15.25 9.29 -23.51
C GLU A 5 -15.92 8.90 -22.19
N SER A 6 -15.77 7.62 -21.81
CA SER A 6 -16.04 7.18 -20.46
C SER A 6 -15.14 7.99 -19.53
N ALA A 7 -15.73 9.04 -18.93
CA ALA A 7 -15.13 9.76 -17.83
C ALA A 7 -14.74 8.70 -16.80
N SER A 8 -13.44 8.43 -16.68
CA SER A 8 -12.89 7.58 -15.65
C SER A 8 -13.48 8.05 -14.33
N THR A 9 -14.23 7.19 -13.64
CA THR A 9 -14.82 7.47 -12.32
C THR A 9 -13.75 8.14 -11.45
N ILE A 10 -13.87 9.47 -11.28
CA ILE A 10 -12.91 10.25 -10.50
C ILE A 10 -12.98 9.68 -9.08
N ASN A 11 -11.85 9.17 -8.59
CA ASN A 11 -11.75 8.59 -7.25
C ASN A 11 -11.98 9.69 -6.21
N ASP A 12 -13.14 9.69 -5.57
CA ASP A 12 -13.53 10.66 -4.56
C ASP A 12 -12.99 10.33 -3.16
N ARG A 13 -12.30 9.18 -3.01
CA ARG A 13 -11.80 8.68 -1.71
C ARG A 13 -10.30 8.82 -1.51
N ASP A 14 -9.55 9.24 -2.52
CA ASP A 14 -8.10 9.40 -2.37
C ASP A 14 -7.73 10.65 -1.55
N LEU A 15 -6.45 10.74 -1.16
CA LEU A 15 -5.97 11.81 -0.29
C LEU A 15 -6.10 13.20 -0.94
N LEU A 16 -5.85 13.33 -2.25
CA LEU A 16 -5.99 14.60 -2.95
C LEU A 16 -7.45 15.06 -2.94
N SER A 17 -8.37 14.17 -3.28
CA SER A 17 -9.82 14.44 -3.25
C SER A 17 -10.27 14.88 -1.85
N ARG A 18 -9.78 14.23 -0.79
CA ARG A 18 -10.07 14.59 0.61
C ARG A 18 -9.46 15.94 1.02
N PHE A 19 -8.24 16.24 0.61
CA PHE A 19 -7.60 17.53 0.92
C PHE A 19 -8.25 18.69 0.17
N LEU A 20 -8.69 18.46 -1.07
CA LEU A 20 -9.44 19.46 -1.83
C LEU A 20 -10.78 19.78 -1.16
N ALA A 21 -11.52 18.75 -0.73
CA ALA A 21 -12.75 18.91 0.03
C ALA A 21 -12.52 19.66 1.36
N ALA A 22 -11.42 19.40 2.05
CA ALA A 22 -11.04 20.08 3.29
C ALA A 22 -10.67 21.55 3.07
N GLN A 23 -10.05 21.89 1.94
CA GLN A 23 -9.72 23.27 1.56
C GLN A 23 -10.99 24.07 1.26
N VAL A 24 -11.97 23.49 0.56
CA VAL A 24 -13.27 24.14 0.31
C VAL A 24 -14.01 24.43 1.62
N GLN A 25 -13.90 23.56 2.60
CA GLN A 25 -14.52 23.74 3.92
C GLN A 25 -13.80 24.78 4.79
N ASN A 26 -12.55 25.15 4.48
CA ASN A 26 -11.75 26.09 5.26
C ASN A 26 -11.22 27.25 4.38
N PRO A 27 -12.02 28.32 4.18
CA PRO A 27 -11.65 29.43 3.29
C PRO A 27 -10.38 30.20 3.68
N GLY A 28 -9.88 30.03 4.91
CA GLY A 28 -8.63 30.62 5.40
C GLY A 28 -7.37 29.82 5.06
N THR A 29 -7.49 28.67 4.39
CA THR A 29 -6.34 27.83 4.03
C THR A 29 -5.46 28.51 2.98
N PRO A 30 -4.14 28.66 3.22
CA PRO A 30 -3.23 29.24 2.24
C PRO A 30 -3.20 28.45 0.92
N PRO A 31 -3.01 29.10 -0.24
CA PRO A 31 -2.98 28.41 -1.54
C PRO A 31 -1.92 27.30 -1.66
N PHE A 32 -0.82 27.40 -0.92
CA PHE A 32 0.26 26.40 -0.92
C PHE A 32 -0.04 25.19 -0.01
N ALA A 33 -1.03 25.28 0.87
CA ALA A 33 -1.25 24.26 1.90
C ALA A 33 -1.63 22.90 1.32
N LEU A 34 -2.45 22.88 0.25
CA LEU A 34 -2.80 21.64 -0.46
C LEU A 34 -1.55 20.91 -0.96
N PHE A 35 -0.64 21.63 -1.59
CA PHE A 35 0.63 21.07 -2.05
C PHE A 35 1.48 20.58 -0.87
N SER A 36 1.60 21.37 0.20
CA SER A 36 2.35 20.98 1.40
C SER A 36 1.79 19.70 2.05
N TRP A 37 0.46 19.54 2.13
CA TRP A 37 -0.15 18.34 2.71
C TRP A 37 0.11 17.09 1.86
N ILE A 38 -0.06 17.20 0.54
CA ILE A 38 0.19 16.08 -0.38
C ILE A 38 1.68 15.71 -0.37
N ALA A 39 2.56 16.70 -0.53
CA ALA A 39 4.00 16.50 -0.50
C ALA A 39 4.45 15.87 0.83
N GLY A 40 3.92 16.34 1.96
CA GLY A 40 4.20 15.78 3.28
C GLY A 40 3.84 14.31 3.39
N ASN A 41 2.66 13.90 2.91
CA ASN A 41 2.23 12.50 2.93
C ASN A 41 3.12 11.61 2.03
N ILE A 42 3.48 12.09 0.84
CA ILE A 42 4.35 11.36 -0.08
C ILE A 42 5.74 11.19 0.54
N ILE A 43 6.33 12.26 1.08
CA ILE A 43 7.68 12.22 1.67
C ILE A 43 7.70 11.30 2.88
N ALA A 44 6.75 11.45 3.81
CA ALA A 44 6.69 10.62 5.01
C ALA A 44 6.45 9.13 4.70
N GLY A 45 5.53 8.84 3.77
CA GLY A 45 5.14 7.47 3.43
C GLY A 45 6.13 6.75 2.50
N SER A 46 6.79 7.46 1.59
CA SER A 46 7.64 6.82 0.56
C SER A 46 8.90 6.19 1.14
N GLY A 47 9.67 6.94 1.94
CA GLY A 47 10.91 6.42 2.54
C GLY A 47 10.65 5.23 3.45
N THR A 48 9.64 5.35 4.32
CA THR A 48 9.23 4.29 5.26
C THR A 48 8.70 3.05 4.53
N THR A 49 7.92 3.21 3.46
CA THR A 49 7.45 2.05 2.68
C THR A 49 8.60 1.39 1.92
N ALA A 50 9.50 2.18 1.33
CA ALA A 50 10.64 1.65 0.59
C ALA A 50 11.58 0.83 1.47
N ILE A 51 11.83 1.27 2.71
CA ILE A 51 12.69 0.55 3.63
C ILE A 51 12.03 -0.74 4.13
N VAL A 52 10.72 -0.74 4.40
CA VAL A 52 9.98 -1.98 4.75
C VAL A 52 10.07 -3.01 3.62
N LEU A 53 9.81 -2.59 2.37
CA LEU A 53 9.88 -3.48 1.22
C LEU A 53 11.30 -4.04 1.02
N ARG A 54 12.31 -3.17 1.12
CA ARG A 54 13.71 -3.57 1.01
C ARG A 54 14.07 -4.63 2.06
N SER A 55 13.72 -4.40 3.32
CA SER A 55 13.99 -5.33 4.41
C SER A 55 13.28 -6.66 4.20
N LEU A 56 11.99 -6.62 3.84
CA LEU A 56 11.21 -7.82 3.57
C LEU A 56 11.86 -8.68 2.48
N PHE A 57 12.18 -8.10 1.32
CA PHE A 57 12.83 -8.85 0.24
C PHE A 57 14.21 -9.33 0.62
N TYR A 58 15.02 -8.52 1.30
CA TYR A 58 16.35 -8.92 1.75
C TYR A 58 16.30 -10.16 2.64
N TYR A 59 15.43 -10.18 3.67
CA TYR A 59 15.33 -11.31 4.59
C TYR A 59 14.68 -12.54 3.97
N LEU A 60 13.69 -12.37 3.08
CA LEU A 60 13.12 -13.50 2.34
C LEU A 60 14.15 -14.18 1.43
N LEU A 61 14.94 -13.38 0.69
CA LEU A 61 15.97 -13.93 -0.20
C LEU A 61 17.14 -14.56 0.57
N LYS A 62 17.49 -14.00 1.73
CA LYS A 62 18.53 -14.55 2.60
C LYS A 62 18.11 -15.85 3.31
N ASN A 63 16.80 -16.08 3.48
CA ASN A 63 16.26 -17.25 4.16
C ASN A 63 15.32 -18.04 3.23
N PRO A 64 15.86 -18.92 2.35
CA PRO A 64 15.08 -19.64 1.35
C PRO A 64 13.91 -20.46 1.93
N ALA A 65 14.08 -21.02 3.14
CA ALA A 65 13.01 -21.75 3.83
C ALA A 65 11.81 -20.84 4.14
N THR A 66 12.05 -19.62 4.64
CA THR A 66 11.00 -18.64 4.91
C THR A 66 10.28 -18.22 3.64
N LEU A 67 11.01 -18.00 2.56
CA LEU A 67 10.44 -17.70 1.24
C LEU A 67 9.58 -18.86 0.71
N GLN A 68 10.05 -20.10 0.82
CA GLN A 68 9.29 -21.28 0.39
C GLN A 68 7.98 -21.44 1.18
N ASN A 69 8.01 -21.18 2.50
CA ASN A 69 6.79 -21.20 3.32
C ASN A 69 5.79 -20.14 2.86
N LEU A 70 6.25 -18.91 2.55
CA LEU A 70 5.38 -17.84 2.05
C LEU A 70 4.75 -18.19 0.70
N ILE A 71 5.54 -18.72 -0.23
CA ILE A 71 5.05 -19.19 -1.53
C ILE A 71 4.03 -20.33 -1.36
N SER A 72 4.27 -21.22 -0.39
CA SER A 72 3.36 -22.31 -0.07
C SER A 72 2.02 -21.81 0.46
N GLU A 73 2.01 -20.77 1.31
CA GLU A 73 0.77 -20.10 1.75
C GLU A 73 0.00 -19.55 0.54
N PHE A 74 0.67 -18.82 -0.37
CA PHE A 74 0.02 -18.28 -1.56
C PHE A 74 -0.55 -19.37 -2.47
N ALA A 75 0.19 -20.46 -2.68
CA ALA A 75 -0.28 -21.58 -3.48
C ALA A 75 -1.48 -22.28 -2.83
N ALA A 76 -1.48 -22.44 -1.50
CA ALA A 76 -2.60 -23.01 -0.77
C ALA A 76 -3.85 -22.11 -0.85
N ALA A 77 -3.70 -20.81 -0.63
CA ALA A 77 -4.80 -19.84 -0.72
C ALA A 77 -5.40 -19.80 -2.14
N ARG A 78 -4.55 -19.86 -3.18
CA ARG A 78 -5.01 -19.92 -4.58
C ARG A 78 -5.77 -21.21 -4.90
N ARG A 79 -5.28 -22.37 -4.44
CA ARG A 79 -5.99 -23.66 -4.60
C ARG A 79 -7.33 -23.69 -3.88
N ALA A 80 -7.44 -23.01 -2.74
CA ALA A 80 -8.68 -22.87 -1.99
C ALA A 80 -9.66 -21.85 -2.59
N GLY A 81 -9.28 -21.14 -3.67
CA GLY A 81 -10.10 -20.08 -4.26
C GLY A 81 -10.18 -18.80 -3.42
N LEU A 82 -9.27 -18.63 -2.46
CA LEU A 82 -9.22 -17.48 -1.53
C LEU A 82 -8.29 -16.35 -1.99
N LEU A 83 -7.48 -16.60 -3.02
CA LEU A 83 -6.53 -15.63 -3.56
C LEU A 83 -6.66 -15.56 -5.08
N SER A 84 -7.02 -14.39 -5.59
CA SER A 84 -7.19 -14.15 -7.03
C SER A 84 -5.85 -13.89 -7.75
N ASN A 85 -5.90 -13.77 -9.09
CA ASN A 85 -4.72 -13.39 -9.87
C ASN A 85 -4.23 -11.97 -9.57
N PHE A 86 -5.15 -11.08 -9.19
CA PHE A 86 -4.88 -9.71 -8.79
C PHE A 86 -5.43 -9.52 -7.36
N PRO A 87 -4.64 -9.87 -6.34
CA PRO A 87 -5.12 -9.92 -4.97
C PRO A 87 -5.79 -8.63 -4.53
N THR A 88 -7.01 -8.73 -4.02
CA THR A 88 -7.67 -7.58 -3.39
C THR A 88 -7.11 -7.37 -1.98
N TRP A 89 -7.26 -6.16 -1.44
CA TRP A 89 -6.87 -5.88 -0.04
C TRP A 89 -7.47 -6.90 0.93
N LYS A 90 -8.75 -7.24 0.74
CA LYS A 90 -9.46 -8.21 1.59
C LYS A 90 -8.83 -9.61 1.52
N GLU A 91 -8.48 -10.08 0.33
CA GLU A 91 -7.83 -11.39 0.14
C GLU A 91 -6.44 -11.42 0.81
N THR A 92 -5.70 -10.32 0.76
CA THR A 92 -4.37 -10.25 1.38
C THR A 92 -4.40 -10.20 2.91
N GLN A 93 -5.48 -9.72 3.51
CA GLN A 93 -5.61 -9.63 4.97
C GLN A 93 -5.70 -11.03 5.64
N ASP A 94 -6.17 -12.03 4.90
CA ASP A 94 -6.32 -13.40 5.41
C ASP A 94 -5.00 -14.21 5.35
N LEU A 95 -3.96 -13.67 4.71
CA LEU A 95 -2.64 -14.31 4.57
C LEU A 95 -1.78 -14.07 5.82
N ARG A 96 -1.91 -14.94 6.81
CA ARG A 96 -1.29 -14.78 8.13
C ARG A 96 0.24 -14.82 8.08
N TYR A 97 0.83 -15.69 7.26
CA TYR A 97 2.28 -15.82 7.16
C TYR A 97 2.88 -14.61 6.42
N LEU A 98 2.24 -14.12 5.36
CA LEU A 98 2.60 -12.84 4.75
C LEU A 98 2.63 -11.70 5.79
N ASN A 99 1.57 -11.57 6.59
CA ASN A 99 1.51 -10.55 7.64
C ASN A 99 2.64 -10.72 8.66
N ALA A 100 2.92 -11.96 9.09
CA ALA A 100 4.02 -12.26 9.99
C ALA A 100 5.39 -11.87 9.39
N CYS A 101 5.63 -12.15 8.10
CA CYS A 101 6.86 -11.74 7.41
C CYS A 101 7.03 -10.21 7.36
N VAL A 102 5.96 -9.47 7.10
CA VAL A 102 5.98 -7.99 7.06
C VAL A 102 6.27 -7.41 8.44
N ILE A 103 5.65 -7.96 9.49
CA ILE A 103 5.89 -7.52 10.88
C ILE A 103 7.31 -7.87 11.31
N GLU A 104 7.80 -9.07 11.00
CA GLU A 104 9.13 -9.51 11.40
C GLU A 104 10.23 -8.72 10.68
N ALA A 105 10.04 -8.39 9.40
CA ALA A 105 10.95 -7.52 8.67
C ALA A 105 11.09 -6.14 9.34
N GLN A 106 9.97 -5.59 9.84
CA GLN A 106 9.94 -4.32 10.57
C GLN A 106 10.54 -4.43 11.98
N ARG A 107 10.39 -5.58 12.66
CA ARG A 107 11.01 -5.83 13.95
C ARG A 107 12.54 -5.86 13.86
N ILE A 108 13.08 -6.44 12.79
CA ILE A 108 14.52 -6.54 12.57
C ILE A 108 15.09 -5.21 12.06
N HIS A 109 14.37 -4.53 11.17
CA HIS A 109 14.80 -3.26 10.59
C HIS A 109 13.64 -2.28 10.58
N ALA A 110 13.60 -1.45 11.63
CA ALA A 110 12.54 -0.47 11.81
C ALA A 110 12.58 0.59 10.71
N PRO A 111 11.43 1.01 10.17
CA PRO A 111 11.38 2.05 9.13
C PRO A 111 11.65 3.47 9.66
N ILE A 112 11.70 3.63 10.99
CA ILE A 112 11.93 4.88 11.69
C ILE A 112 12.97 4.56 12.77
N ASP A 113 14.19 5.04 12.57
CA ASP A 113 15.25 5.09 13.59
C ASP A 113 15.27 6.48 14.25
#